data_AF-A0A2I1DWL6-F1
#
_entry.id   AF-A0A2I1DWL6-F1
#
_cell.length_a   1.000
_cell.length_b   1.000
_cell.length_c   1.000
_cell.angle_alpha   90.00
_cell.angle_beta   90.00
_cell.angle_gamma   90.00
#
_symmetry.space_group_name_H-M   'P 1'
#
loop_
_entity.id
_entity.type
_entity.pdbx_description
1 polymer ?
#
loop_
_entity_poly.entity_id
_entity_poly.type
_entity_poly.pdbx_seq_one_letter_code
_entity_poly.pdbx_strand_id
1 'polypeptide(L)'
;MSKWICLKNKKITTTKSYPNDVNEPNIIEKHLKNCSDEKNTLPSEIKSTNNVNDKFSNTISTPVIPSSLVSDLDKLNFTEERLKRYESEANTLSSNTTLTINTENELKTKAIYLREKAISKTLNNIKLSMEVDLCFVLDCTGSMKPHIAAAKDCISHVSNYIKCTNPSIKLRVGFCGYRDHNNKPHHRLQVFNFTNKYTKFTKYMRKVSPGVYSKYSDGPEDVLGGLNAAITQMNWQSSTRVLFHIGDFPPHGRRFTTLEDNYPDGDPNGLTAENVLEKMQSNNILYFFGKITKYTEKMLKIFRSIIGEFPVFDLVGGDPIKLLDKFVKATLSSITCAVSLTSIIGSKTKDIYSLQQKKLDMNSNEPDWNILPLQEGVVMWYHIPDTLDELKDSNYFDKSNLFSESFSFKIASQPFSAGVEKCAYFAFDIKSNPAKNMVMKEYLYVGRNDPFEKYLEAVEVSTVAHFLATKFNLIAEQKSIPKVNFLYAKLLRCGTIDLCTRYYTIELRLKDTDYKRFNTNTGVIVELRPALEAFSHFTYVYTKGYLVVCDLQGIEVNDKFLLTDPAIHCIDSLRFGRTNLGEKGINQLFLANHRCNDICKKLKLRHIN
;
A
#
# COMPACT_ATOMS: atom_id res chain seq x y z
N MET A 1 0.60 6.88 36.89
CA MET A 1 1.97 7.06 37.39
C MET A 1 2.74 5.77 37.18
N SER A 2 3.99 5.91 36.68
CA SER A 2 5.10 4.96 36.86
C SER A 2 5.28 3.76 35.90
N LYS A 3 6.12 4.01 34.88
CA LYS A 3 7.27 3.22 34.35
C LYS A 3 7.34 1.71 34.61
N TRP A 4 7.48 0.93 33.53
CA TRP A 4 8.27 -0.33 33.40
C TRP A 4 8.64 -0.44 31.91
N ILE A 5 9.87 -0.30 31.38
CA ILE A 5 11.24 -0.81 31.60
C ILE A 5 11.46 -2.29 31.19
N CYS A 6 12.04 -2.43 29.99
CA CYS A 6 13.22 -3.23 29.61
C CYS A 6 13.72 -4.29 30.61
N LEU A 7 13.82 -5.56 30.20
CA LEU A 7 14.71 -6.52 30.87
C LEU A 7 15.49 -7.37 29.85
N LYS A 8 16.81 -7.24 29.97
CA LYS A 8 17.86 -8.10 29.42
C LYS A 8 17.91 -9.44 30.17
N ASN A 9 18.39 -10.44 29.43
CA ASN A 9 18.89 -11.74 29.87
C ASN A 9 19.65 -11.72 31.21
N LYS A 10 19.30 -12.67 32.09
CA LYS A 10 20.24 -13.25 33.08
C LYS A 10 19.92 -14.73 33.30
N LYS A 11 20.94 -15.55 33.06
CA LYS A 11 21.03 -16.97 33.46
C LYS A 11 20.88 -17.09 34.98
N ILE A 12 20.15 -18.10 35.44
CA ILE A 12 20.24 -18.62 36.81
C ILE A 12 20.46 -20.13 36.72
N THR A 13 21.58 -20.55 37.30
CA THR A 13 21.99 -21.90 37.65
C THR A 13 21.38 -22.30 38.99
N THR A 14 20.84 -23.51 39.10
CA THR A 14 20.73 -24.23 40.38
C THR A 14 20.91 -25.74 40.14
N THR A 15 21.70 -26.34 41.01
CA THR A 15 22.24 -27.71 41.00
C THR A 15 21.53 -28.64 41.98
N LYS A 16 21.79 -29.95 41.81
CA LYS A 16 21.58 -31.14 42.70
C LYS A 16 20.25 -31.89 42.50
N SER A 17 20.16 -33.23 42.48
CA SER A 17 21.12 -34.34 42.60
C SER A 17 20.39 -35.67 42.26
N TYR A 18 21.06 -36.60 41.59
CA TYR A 18 20.64 -37.99 41.29
C TYR A 18 20.80 -38.95 42.50
N PRO A 19 20.22 -40.16 42.46
CA PRO A 19 20.95 -41.38 42.02
C PRO A 19 20.11 -42.27 41.06
N ASN A 20 20.64 -42.68 39.90
CA ASN A 20 21.46 -43.88 39.58
C ASN A 20 20.70 -45.22 39.60
N ASP A 21 20.45 -45.79 38.41
CA ASP A 21 20.85 -47.14 37.94
C ASP A 21 20.02 -47.53 36.69
N VAL A 22 20.46 -48.24 35.64
CA VAL A 22 21.73 -48.53 34.93
C VAL A 22 21.34 -49.43 33.72
N ASN A 23 22.08 -49.37 32.60
CA ASN A 23 22.06 -50.20 31.36
C ASN A 23 20.95 -49.92 30.33
N GLU A 24 21.16 -49.72 29.01
CA GLU A 24 22.26 -49.95 28.06
C GLU A 24 22.07 -49.04 26.80
N PRO A 25 23.06 -48.92 25.86
CA PRO A 25 23.28 -47.69 25.08
C PRO A 25 22.82 -47.70 23.60
N ASN A 26 22.63 -46.46 23.11
CA ASN A 26 22.90 -45.95 21.76
C ASN A 26 22.00 -46.33 20.56
N ILE A 27 21.02 -45.47 20.27
CA ILE A 27 20.81 -44.90 18.92
C ILE A 27 20.39 -43.43 19.10
N ILE A 28 21.33 -42.49 18.93
CA ILE A 28 21.21 -41.09 18.44
C ILE A 28 22.57 -40.41 18.73
N GLU A 29 23.63 -40.91 18.09
CA GLU A 29 24.87 -40.15 17.85
C GLU A 29 25.73 -40.86 16.80
N LYS A 30 25.21 -40.91 15.56
CA LYS A 30 26.01 -41.10 14.34
C LYS A 30 25.14 -40.77 13.12
N HIS A 31 25.08 -39.49 12.77
CA HIS A 31 25.15 -39.01 11.38
C HIS A 31 25.31 -37.47 11.37
N LEU A 32 26.27 -36.99 12.16
CA LEU A 32 26.92 -35.69 12.01
C LEU A 32 28.39 -35.95 11.65
N LYS A 33 28.64 -36.32 10.38
CA LYS A 33 29.89 -36.04 9.65
C LYS A 33 29.82 -36.53 8.20
N ASN A 34 30.20 -35.62 7.31
CA ASN A 34 30.73 -35.79 5.95
C ASN A 34 29.74 -36.01 4.79
N CYS A 35 29.29 -34.91 4.21
CA CYS A 35 29.69 -34.36 2.90
C CYS A 35 29.01 -32.96 2.83
N SER A 36 29.63 -31.78 2.92
CA SER A 36 30.84 -31.26 2.27
C SER A 36 30.94 -31.72 0.82
N ASP A 37 29.99 -31.27 0.00
CA ASP A 37 30.23 -30.58 -1.26
C ASP A 37 28.89 -30.23 -1.91
N GLU A 38 28.43 -28.99 -1.72
CA GLU A 38 27.72 -28.19 -2.73
C GLU A 38 27.54 -26.77 -2.18
N LYS A 39 28.32 -25.84 -2.75
CA LYS A 39 28.26 -24.41 -2.48
C LYS A 39 26.94 -23.87 -3.04
N ASN A 40 25.96 -23.60 -2.19
CA ASN A 40 24.88 -22.66 -2.53
C ASN A 40 25.36 -21.23 -2.32
N THR A 41 26.12 -20.75 -3.29
CA THR A 41 26.39 -19.34 -3.55
C THR A 41 25.07 -18.62 -3.83
N LEU A 42 24.69 -17.68 -2.95
CA LEU A 42 23.84 -16.56 -3.31
C LEU A 42 24.43 -15.90 -4.59
N PRO A 43 23.61 -15.35 -5.51
CA PRO A 43 24.13 -14.48 -6.55
C PRO A 43 24.96 -13.39 -5.86
N SER A 44 26.21 -13.29 -6.27
CA SER A 44 27.18 -12.32 -5.78
C SER A 44 26.83 -10.91 -6.23
N GLU A 45 25.68 -10.37 -5.80
CA GLU A 45 25.21 -9.03 -6.19
C GLU A 45 24.37 -8.37 -5.07
N ILE A 46 24.86 -8.48 -3.83
CA ILE A 46 24.63 -7.44 -2.82
C ILE A 46 26.00 -7.00 -2.29
N LYS A 47 26.90 -6.65 -3.22
CA LYS A 47 27.98 -5.73 -2.87
C LYS A 47 27.35 -4.35 -2.73
N SER A 48 27.70 -3.67 -1.65
CA SER A 48 27.62 -2.22 -1.59
C SER A 48 28.15 -1.64 -2.90
N THR A 49 27.29 -0.99 -3.68
CA THR A 49 27.72 0.00 -4.68
C THR A 49 28.22 1.23 -3.94
N ASN A 50 29.31 1.07 -3.20
CA ASN A 50 30.19 2.13 -2.77
C ASN A 50 31.55 1.78 -3.39
N ASN A 51 32.05 2.69 -4.23
CA ASN A 51 33.23 2.58 -5.08
C ASN A 51 33.09 1.67 -6.31
N VAL A 52 32.19 2.05 -7.23
CA VAL A 52 32.57 2.01 -8.65
C VAL A 52 32.73 3.47 -9.05
N ASN A 53 33.98 3.92 -9.14
CA ASN A 53 34.31 4.96 -10.10
C ASN A 53 33.99 4.34 -11.46
N ASP A 54 32.72 4.39 -11.87
CA ASP A 54 32.39 4.30 -13.28
C ASP A 54 32.91 5.62 -13.84
N LYS A 55 34.20 5.61 -14.18
CA LYS A 55 34.66 6.31 -15.36
C LYS A 55 33.86 5.70 -16.51
N PHE A 56 32.63 6.20 -16.70
CA PHE A 56 32.04 6.25 -18.01
C PHE A 56 33.14 6.79 -18.90
N SER A 57 33.63 5.96 -19.82
CA SER A 57 34.47 6.46 -20.89
C SER A 57 33.71 7.61 -21.52
N ASN A 58 34.24 8.82 -21.38
CA ASN A 58 33.82 10.00 -22.12
C ASN A 58 34.07 9.76 -23.60
N THR A 59 33.28 8.91 -24.22
CA THR A 59 32.92 9.04 -25.63
C THR A 59 31.70 9.93 -25.62
N ILE A 60 31.94 11.24 -25.78
CA ILE A 60 30.93 12.23 -26.12
C ILE A 60 30.45 11.86 -27.53
N SER A 61 29.54 10.89 -27.62
CA SER A 61 28.63 10.80 -28.75
C SER A 61 27.51 11.76 -28.44
N THR A 62 27.40 12.83 -29.22
CA THR A 62 26.27 13.75 -29.19
C THR A 62 24.95 12.96 -29.19
N PRO A 63 24.01 13.28 -28.30
CA PRO A 63 22.75 12.55 -28.18
C PRO A 63 21.93 12.76 -29.45
N VAL A 64 21.82 11.74 -30.29
CA VAL A 64 20.90 11.80 -31.42
C VAL A 64 19.56 11.27 -30.94
N ILE A 65 18.69 12.20 -30.53
CA ILE A 65 17.27 11.92 -30.28
C ILE A 65 16.69 11.39 -31.61
N PRO A 66 16.06 10.20 -31.64
CA PRO A 66 15.42 9.69 -32.85
C PRO A 66 14.44 10.71 -33.42
N SER A 67 14.38 10.88 -34.74
CA SER A 67 13.51 11.87 -35.39
C SER A 67 12.02 11.73 -35.01
N SER A 68 11.58 10.50 -34.72
CA SER A 68 10.24 10.23 -34.20
C SER A 68 9.99 10.77 -32.79
N LEU A 69 11.04 10.81 -31.95
CA LEU A 69 10.99 11.35 -30.60
C LEU A 69 11.09 12.88 -30.58
N VAL A 70 11.83 13.48 -31.52
CA VAL A 70 11.88 14.94 -31.71
C VAL A 70 10.48 15.51 -31.92
N SER A 71 9.63 14.84 -32.72
CA SER A 71 8.25 15.30 -32.94
C SER A 71 7.41 15.33 -31.65
N ASP A 72 7.54 14.32 -30.79
CA ASP A 72 6.79 14.28 -29.53
C ASP A 72 7.30 15.33 -28.55
N LEU A 73 8.62 15.47 -28.46
CA LEU A 73 9.24 16.53 -27.68
C LEU A 73 8.81 17.90 -28.18
N ASP A 74 8.84 18.19 -29.48
CA ASP A 74 8.45 19.50 -30.03
C ASP A 74 6.97 19.82 -29.82
N LYS A 75 6.09 18.81 -29.84
CA LYS A 75 4.65 18.97 -29.53
C LYS A 75 4.38 19.18 -28.05
N LEU A 76 5.32 18.88 -27.15
CA LEU A 76 5.12 19.07 -25.72
C LEU A 76 5.24 20.53 -25.31
N ASN A 77 4.08 21.13 -25.05
CA ASN A 77 3.94 22.32 -24.23
C ASN A 77 3.56 21.92 -22.80
N PHE A 78 4.58 21.73 -21.95
CA PHE A 78 4.41 21.32 -20.54
C PHE A 78 3.38 22.19 -19.80
N THR A 79 3.43 23.51 -20.01
CA THR A 79 2.54 24.45 -19.29
C THR A 79 1.08 24.27 -19.72
N GLU A 80 0.82 24.06 -21.00
CA GLU A 80 -0.54 23.87 -21.52
C GLU A 80 -1.14 22.52 -21.10
N GLU A 81 -0.36 21.43 -21.17
CA GLU A 81 -0.79 20.10 -20.74
C GLU A 81 -1.02 20.05 -19.21
N ARG A 82 -0.21 20.76 -18.42
CA ARG A 82 -0.45 21.00 -16.99
C ARG A 82 -1.74 21.75 -16.74
N LEU A 83 -1.98 22.84 -17.47
CA LEU A 83 -3.20 23.63 -17.33
C LEU A 83 -4.46 22.79 -17.56
N LYS A 84 -4.54 22.07 -18.69
CA LYS A 84 -5.68 21.19 -19.01
C LYS A 84 -5.95 20.18 -17.90
N ARG A 85 -4.88 19.60 -17.33
CA ARG A 85 -4.98 18.65 -16.22
C ARG A 85 -5.48 19.30 -14.94
N TYR A 86 -4.91 20.44 -14.55
CA TYR A 86 -5.29 21.10 -13.31
C TYR A 86 -6.71 21.66 -13.35
N GLU A 87 -7.20 22.10 -14.53
CA GLU A 87 -8.62 22.47 -14.72
C GLU A 87 -9.54 21.28 -14.42
N SER A 88 -9.21 20.09 -14.93
CA SER A 88 -9.94 18.85 -14.65
C SER A 88 -9.89 18.47 -13.16
N GLU A 89 -8.70 18.49 -12.55
CA GLU A 89 -8.52 18.14 -11.13
C GLU A 89 -9.26 19.10 -10.18
N ALA A 90 -9.33 20.39 -10.54
CA ALA A 90 -10.01 21.42 -9.76
C ALA A 90 -11.55 21.36 -9.84
N ASN A 91 -12.14 20.49 -10.68
CA ASN A 91 -13.58 20.46 -11.01
C ASN A 91 -14.14 21.84 -11.43
N THR A 92 -13.31 22.73 -11.97
CA THR A 92 -13.83 23.91 -12.65
C THR A 92 -14.45 23.43 -13.95
N LEU A 93 -15.76 23.67 -14.16
CA LEU A 93 -16.32 23.54 -15.51
C LEU A 93 -15.35 24.24 -16.45
N SER A 94 -15.03 23.58 -17.57
CA SER A 94 -14.38 24.22 -18.72
C SER A 94 -15.23 25.42 -19.07
N SER A 95 -14.94 26.56 -18.46
CA SER A 95 -15.31 27.82 -19.03
C SER A 95 -14.54 27.79 -20.35
N ASN A 96 -15.27 27.62 -21.44
CA ASN A 96 -14.79 27.90 -22.80
C ASN A 96 -14.47 29.40 -22.90
N THR A 97 -13.74 29.94 -21.93
CA THR A 97 -12.97 31.14 -22.08
C THR A 97 -11.75 30.68 -22.86
N THR A 98 -11.92 30.64 -24.17
CA THR A 98 -10.87 30.97 -25.12
C THR A 98 -10.34 32.35 -24.71
N LEU A 99 -9.57 32.39 -23.62
CA LEU A 99 -8.82 33.57 -23.21
C LEU A 99 -7.62 33.55 -24.13
N THR A 100 -7.56 34.54 -25.00
CA THR A 100 -6.36 35.08 -25.61
C THR A 100 -5.36 35.41 -24.49
N ILE A 101 -4.68 34.39 -23.97
CA ILE A 101 -3.59 34.53 -23.00
C ILE A 101 -2.34 34.76 -23.84
N ASN A 102 -1.83 36.00 -23.80
CA ASN A 102 -0.80 36.45 -24.74
C ASN A 102 0.62 36.31 -24.16
N THR A 103 0.79 35.91 -22.89
CA THR A 103 2.12 35.75 -22.26
C THR A 103 2.29 34.46 -21.44
N GLU A 104 3.50 33.91 -21.42
CA GLU A 104 3.86 32.70 -20.65
C GLU A 104 3.69 32.89 -19.12
N ASN A 105 3.90 34.11 -18.63
CA ASN A 105 3.73 34.45 -17.21
C ASN A 105 2.26 34.36 -16.75
N GLU A 106 1.32 34.76 -17.60
CA GLU A 106 -0.12 34.63 -17.32
C GLU A 106 -0.55 33.16 -17.28
N LEU A 107 -0.05 32.34 -18.22
CA LEU A 107 -0.28 30.89 -18.23
C LEU A 107 0.22 30.22 -16.95
N LYS A 108 1.46 30.54 -16.54
CA LYS A 108 2.05 30.02 -15.30
C LYS A 108 1.25 30.44 -14.06
N THR A 109 0.82 31.69 -13.99
CA THR A 109 0.00 32.21 -12.88
C THR A 109 -1.34 31.47 -12.79
N LYS A 110 -2.01 31.27 -13.93
CA LYS A 110 -3.26 30.49 -14.01
C LYS A 110 -3.04 29.03 -13.58
N ALA A 111 -1.93 28.41 -13.99
CA ALA A 111 -1.60 27.04 -13.63
C ALA A 111 -1.40 26.87 -12.13
N ILE A 112 -0.67 27.78 -11.48
CA ILE A 112 -0.46 27.78 -10.04
C ILE A 112 -1.81 27.90 -9.31
N TYR A 113 -2.65 28.85 -9.72
CA TYR A 113 -3.96 29.05 -9.10
C TYR A 113 -4.84 27.80 -9.17
N LEU A 114 -4.95 27.19 -10.35
CA LEU A 114 -5.71 25.95 -10.55
C LEU A 114 -5.13 24.80 -9.75
N ARG A 115 -3.79 24.68 -9.72
CA ARG A 115 -3.10 23.64 -8.98
C ARG A 115 -3.34 23.76 -7.47
N GLU A 116 -3.23 24.96 -6.92
CA GLU A 116 -3.52 25.22 -5.50
C GLU A 116 -4.98 24.90 -5.11
N LYS A 117 -5.93 25.15 -6.02
CA LYS A 117 -7.33 24.75 -5.85
C LYS A 117 -7.48 23.23 -5.84
N ALA A 118 -6.84 22.52 -6.78
CA ALA A 118 -6.83 21.06 -6.82
C ALA A 118 -6.18 20.43 -5.57
N ILE A 119 -5.06 20.98 -5.11
CA ILE A 119 -4.38 20.57 -3.86
C ILE A 119 -5.33 20.74 -2.67
N SER A 120 -5.97 21.90 -2.53
CA SER A 120 -6.84 22.20 -1.40
C SER A 120 -8.05 21.25 -1.34
N LYS A 121 -8.62 20.90 -2.50
CA LYS A 121 -9.67 19.89 -2.61
C LYS A 121 -9.18 18.50 -2.18
N THR A 122 -8.00 18.07 -2.66
CA THR A 122 -7.40 16.78 -2.28
C THR A 122 -7.11 16.71 -0.78
N LEU A 123 -6.56 17.77 -0.19
CA LEU A 123 -6.33 17.84 1.26
C LEU A 123 -7.62 17.77 2.07
N ASN A 124 -8.70 18.37 1.58
CA ASN A 124 -10.01 18.23 2.23
C ASN A 124 -10.52 16.77 2.17
N ASN A 125 -10.35 16.09 1.03
CA ASN A 125 -10.69 14.66 0.92
C ASN A 125 -9.85 13.80 1.87
N ILE A 126 -8.54 14.06 1.97
CA ILE A 126 -7.64 13.38 2.92
C ILE A 126 -8.11 13.63 4.36
N LYS A 127 -8.43 14.88 4.71
CA LYS A 127 -8.93 15.21 6.06
C LYS A 127 -10.21 14.45 6.39
N LEU A 128 -11.16 14.38 5.46
CA LEU A 128 -12.39 13.61 5.64
C LEU A 128 -12.05 12.13 5.81
N SER A 129 -11.18 11.55 4.97
CA SER A 129 -10.84 10.13 5.04
C SER A 129 -10.19 9.69 6.37
N MET A 130 -9.68 10.63 7.17
CA MET A 130 -9.15 10.35 8.51
C MET A 130 -10.24 10.12 9.56
N GLU A 131 -11.50 10.48 9.29
CA GLU A 131 -12.64 10.08 10.11
C GLU A 131 -13.03 8.64 9.72
N VAL A 132 -12.89 7.69 10.66
CA VAL A 132 -13.02 6.26 10.41
C VAL A 132 -14.08 5.62 11.30
N ASP A 133 -15.01 4.90 10.69
CA ASP A 133 -15.90 3.95 11.35
C ASP A 133 -15.37 2.54 11.13
N LEU A 134 -14.96 1.85 12.21
CA LEU A 134 -14.57 0.44 12.19
C LEU A 134 -15.65 -0.41 12.86
N CYS A 135 -16.30 -1.28 12.10
CA CYS A 135 -17.20 -2.30 12.62
C CYS A 135 -16.54 -3.68 12.58
N PHE A 136 -16.46 -4.35 13.72
CA PHE A 136 -16.23 -5.79 13.75
C PHE A 136 -17.54 -6.53 13.52
N VAL A 137 -17.61 -7.31 12.44
CA VAL A 137 -18.67 -8.31 12.27
C VAL A 137 -18.08 -9.64 12.67
N LEU A 138 -18.56 -10.24 13.75
CA LEU A 138 -17.88 -11.36 14.39
C LEU A 138 -18.82 -12.55 14.55
N ASP A 139 -18.39 -13.69 14.03
CA ASP A 139 -18.92 -14.98 14.41
C ASP A 139 -18.66 -15.20 15.89
N CYS A 140 -19.74 -15.47 16.62
CA CYS A 140 -19.65 -15.68 18.04
C CYS A 140 -20.28 -17.01 18.47
N THR A 141 -20.14 -18.04 17.66
CA THR A 141 -20.49 -19.43 18.03
C THR A 141 -19.44 -20.05 18.94
N GLY A 142 -19.62 -21.32 19.30
CA GLY A 142 -18.79 -22.01 20.27
C GLY A 142 -17.32 -22.14 19.86
N SER A 143 -17.06 -22.42 18.58
CA SER A 143 -15.72 -22.58 18.00
C SER A 143 -14.89 -21.30 18.04
N MET A 144 -15.56 -20.14 18.05
CA MET A 144 -14.95 -18.82 18.01
C MET A 144 -14.41 -18.30 19.35
N LYS A 145 -14.47 -19.09 20.42
CA LYS A 145 -14.02 -18.70 21.77
C LYS A 145 -12.62 -18.01 21.81
N PRO A 146 -11.54 -18.57 21.23
CA PRO A 146 -10.23 -17.90 21.25
C PRO A 146 -10.21 -16.58 20.45
N HIS A 147 -10.92 -16.52 19.32
CA HIS A 147 -11.00 -15.34 18.45
C HIS A 147 -11.83 -14.21 19.08
N ILE A 148 -12.92 -14.55 19.77
CA ILE A 148 -13.70 -13.60 20.58
C ILE A 148 -12.81 -12.99 21.68
N ALA A 149 -11.95 -13.78 22.32
CA ALA A 149 -11.00 -13.25 23.31
C ALA A 149 -9.99 -12.29 22.67
N ALA A 150 -9.37 -12.66 21.55
CA ALA A 150 -8.44 -11.79 20.83
C ALA A 150 -9.11 -10.47 20.37
N ALA A 151 -10.35 -10.53 19.88
CA ALA A 151 -11.13 -9.37 19.47
C ALA A 151 -11.39 -8.39 20.63
N LYS A 152 -11.61 -8.89 21.85
CA LYS A 152 -11.83 -8.05 23.05
C LYS A 152 -10.63 -7.18 23.37
N ASP A 153 -9.43 -7.72 23.22
CA ASP A 153 -8.18 -7.02 23.59
C ASP A 153 -7.63 -6.16 22.45
N CYS A 154 -7.90 -6.52 21.19
CA CYS A 154 -7.41 -5.86 19.98
C CYS A 154 -7.57 -4.34 20.01
N ILE A 155 -8.75 -3.80 20.37
CA ILE A 155 -9.02 -2.36 20.27
C ILE A 155 -8.14 -1.49 21.16
N SER A 156 -7.73 -1.97 22.33
CA SER A 156 -6.82 -1.21 23.19
C SER A 156 -5.44 -1.05 22.52
N HIS A 157 -4.96 -2.10 21.85
CA HIS A 157 -3.69 -2.07 21.12
C HIS A 157 -3.77 -1.21 19.85
N VAL A 158 -4.83 -1.38 19.06
CA VAL A 158 -5.06 -0.60 17.82
C VAL A 158 -5.18 0.89 18.12
N SER A 159 -5.96 1.28 19.12
CA SER A 159 -6.13 2.70 19.48
C SER A 159 -4.82 3.33 19.96
N ASN A 160 -4.04 2.61 20.78
CA ASN A 160 -2.72 3.08 21.21
C ASN A 160 -1.75 3.22 20.04
N TYR A 161 -1.72 2.24 19.13
CA TYR A 161 -0.87 2.31 17.94
C TYR A 161 -1.22 3.50 17.06
N ILE A 162 -2.50 3.67 16.70
CA ILE A 162 -2.98 4.79 15.88
C ILE A 162 -2.67 6.12 16.56
N LYS A 163 -2.89 6.25 17.86
CA LYS A 163 -2.57 7.48 18.60
C LYS A 163 -1.09 7.85 18.50
N CYS A 164 -0.20 6.86 18.48
CA CYS A 164 1.25 7.07 18.41
C CYS A 164 1.77 7.30 16.99
N THR A 165 1.21 6.62 15.99
CA THR A 165 1.74 6.64 14.61
C THR A 165 0.91 7.50 13.65
N ASN A 166 -0.39 7.62 13.89
CA ASN A 166 -1.35 8.27 13.01
C ASN A 166 -2.37 9.11 13.80
N PRO A 167 -1.93 10.11 14.58
CA PRO A 167 -2.80 10.86 15.50
C PRO A 167 -3.94 11.62 14.79
N SER A 168 -3.81 11.87 13.48
CA SER A 168 -4.85 12.49 12.66
C SER A 168 -6.06 11.59 12.41
N ILE A 169 -5.92 10.26 12.53
CA ILE A 169 -7.02 9.31 12.34
C ILE A 169 -7.94 9.35 13.57
N LYS A 170 -9.20 9.72 13.36
CA LYS A 170 -10.25 9.71 14.38
C LYS A 170 -11.10 8.45 14.23
N LEU A 171 -10.87 7.50 15.13
CA LEU A 171 -11.49 6.18 15.07
C LEU A 171 -12.73 6.08 15.96
N ARG A 172 -13.88 5.73 15.38
CA ARG A 172 -15.04 5.19 16.09
C ARG A 172 -15.13 3.69 15.87
N VAL A 173 -15.47 2.96 16.92
CA VAL A 173 -15.55 1.49 16.90
C VAL A 173 -16.98 1.03 17.17
N GLY A 174 -17.44 0.05 16.40
CA GLY A 174 -18.73 -0.60 16.51
C GLY A 174 -18.57 -2.13 16.42
N PHE A 175 -19.62 -2.85 16.78
CA PHE A 175 -19.62 -4.32 16.79
C PHE A 175 -20.97 -4.87 16.37
N CYS A 176 -20.94 -5.92 15.54
CA CYS A 176 -22.09 -6.73 15.18
C CYS A 176 -21.71 -8.21 15.34
N GLY A 177 -22.21 -8.84 16.39
CA GLY A 177 -22.03 -10.28 16.60
C GLY A 177 -23.17 -11.05 15.98
N TYR A 178 -22.88 -12.13 15.25
CA TYR A 178 -23.88 -13.06 14.75
C TYR A 178 -23.61 -14.48 15.26
N ARG A 179 -24.63 -15.34 15.19
CA ARG A 179 -24.64 -16.79 15.39
C ARG A 179 -25.77 -17.38 14.55
N ASP A 180 -25.91 -18.69 14.48
CA ASP A 180 -26.96 -19.41 13.75
C ASP A 180 -28.43 -19.05 14.10
N HIS A 181 -29.33 -19.28 13.14
CA HIS A 181 -30.78 -19.12 13.20
C HIS A 181 -31.46 -19.98 14.27
N ASN A 182 -30.84 -21.09 14.71
CA ASN A 182 -31.37 -21.90 15.80
C ASN A 182 -31.31 -21.17 17.17
N ASN A 183 -30.57 -20.06 17.26
CA ASN A 183 -30.49 -19.25 18.47
C ASN A 183 -31.69 -18.30 18.60
N LYS A 184 -32.07 -18.01 19.85
CA LYS A 184 -33.13 -17.03 20.14
C LYS A 184 -32.83 -15.70 19.44
N PRO A 185 -33.83 -14.98 18.89
CA PRO A 185 -33.60 -13.78 18.09
C PRO A 185 -32.69 -12.72 18.73
N HIS A 186 -32.86 -12.44 20.03
CA HIS A 186 -32.02 -11.48 20.77
C HIS A 186 -30.58 -11.96 21.06
N HIS A 187 -30.33 -13.25 20.92
CA HIS A 187 -29.01 -13.86 21.07
C HIS A 187 -28.33 -14.06 19.72
N ARG A 188 -29.10 -14.31 18.66
CA ARG A 188 -28.65 -14.49 17.27
C ARG A 188 -27.84 -13.29 16.80
N LEU A 189 -28.43 -12.09 16.87
CA LEU A 189 -27.80 -10.84 16.41
C LEU A 189 -27.58 -9.87 17.58
N GLN A 190 -26.35 -9.36 17.71
CA GLN A 190 -25.95 -8.42 18.77
C GLN A 190 -25.27 -7.19 18.18
N VAL A 191 -25.98 -6.07 18.13
CA VAL A 191 -25.48 -4.81 17.57
C VAL A 191 -25.07 -3.84 18.68
N PHE A 192 -23.86 -3.30 18.56
CA PHE A 192 -23.35 -2.19 19.36
C PHE A 192 -22.92 -1.05 18.43
N ASN A 193 -23.65 0.06 18.50
CA ASN A 193 -23.43 1.24 17.67
C ASN A 193 -22.07 1.90 17.92
N PHE A 194 -21.63 2.69 16.93
CA PHE A 194 -20.31 3.31 16.94
C PHE A 194 -20.06 4.22 18.14
N THR A 195 -18.87 4.14 18.72
CA THR A 195 -18.41 5.02 19.78
C THR A 195 -16.94 5.36 19.65
N ASN A 196 -16.57 6.58 20.06
CA ASN A 196 -15.17 6.99 20.28
C ASN A 196 -14.70 6.74 21.73
N LYS A 197 -15.58 6.23 22.61
CA LYS A 197 -15.25 5.88 24.00
C LYS A 197 -14.84 4.41 24.07
N TYR A 198 -13.55 4.12 23.82
CA TYR A 198 -13.05 2.74 23.75
C TYR A 198 -13.32 1.93 25.03
N THR A 199 -13.35 2.57 26.21
CA THR A 199 -13.72 1.90 27.47
C THR A 199 -15.17 1.38 27.46
N LYS A 200 -16.10 2.10 26.82
CA LYS A 200 -17.49 1.65 26.64
C LYS A 200 -17.55 0.44 25.71
N PHE A 201 -16.80 0.48 24.61
CA PHE A 201 -16.66 -0.64 23.69
C PHE A 201 -16.08 -1.88 24.38
N THR A 202 -14.94 -1.75 25.07
CA THR A 202 -14.31 -2.87 25.80
C THR A 202 -15.24 -3.42 26.89
N LYS A 203 -15.97 -2.57 27.62
CA LYS A 203 -16.96 -3.01 28.62
C LYS A 203 -18.11 -3.79 27.97
N TYR A 204 -18.56 -3.39 26.79
CA TYR A 204 -19.56 -4.13 26.03
C TYR A 204 -19.01 -5.48 25.56
N MET A 205 -17.85 -5.47 24.90
CA MET A 205 -17.20 -6.67 24.38
C MET A 205 -16.96 -7.73 25.46
N ARG A 206 -16.67 -7.35 26.71
CA ARG A 206 -16.57 -8.29 27.83
C ARG A 206 -17.84 -9.14 28.06
N LYS A 207 -19.02 -8.60 27.73
CA LYS A 207 -20.31 -9.30 27.82
C LYS A 207 -20.60 -10.24 26.66
N VAL A 208 -19.85 -10.11 25.55
CA VAL A 208 -20.00 -11.00 24.39
C VAL A 208 -19.43 -12.36 24.77
N SER A 209 -20.29 -13.37 24.71
CA SER A 209 -19.94 -14.76 25.00
C SER A 209 -20.13 -15.62 23.74
N PRO A 210 -19.29 -16.65 23.56
CA PRO A 210 -19.52 -17.65 22.53
C PRO A 210 -20.87 -18.34 22.75
N GLY A 211 -21.54 -18.72 21.66
CA GLY A 211 -22.72 -19.57 21.67
C GLY A 211 -22.43 -20.91 22.34
N VAL A 212 -23.47 -21.52 22.93
CA VAL A 212 -23.37 -22.86 23.49
C VAL A 212 -23.65 -23.86 22.38
N TYR A 213 -22.77 -24.85 22.23
CA TYR A 213 -22.97 -25.92 21.25
C TYR A 213 -24.28 -26.66 21.52
N SER A 214 -25.08 -26.82 20.47
CA SER A 214 -26.33 -27.58 20.48
C SER A 214 -26.15 -28.83 19.63
N LYS A 215 -26.80 -29.93 20.02
CA LYS A 215 -26.85 -31.17 19.21
C LYS A 215 -27.57 -31.00 17.85
N TYR A 216 -28.23 -29.86 17.65
CA TYR A 216 -28.91 -29.47 16.41
C TYR A 216 -28.12 -28.41 15.62
N SER A 217 -26.87 -28.13 16.01
CA SER A 217 -26.01 -27.18 15.32
C SER A 217 -25.45 -27.82 14.05
N ASP A 218 -25.63 -27.15 12.92
CA ASP A 218 -24.92 -27.41 11.67
C ASP A 218 -23.63 -26.58 11.60
N GLY A 219 -22.93 -26.68 10.46
CA GLY A 219 -21.71 -25.93 10.21
C GLY A 219 -21.96 -24.48 9.78
N PRO A 220 -22.82 -24.21 8.78
CA PRO A 220 -23.10 -22.84 8.34
C PRO A 220 -23.78 -21.98 9.41
N GLU A 221 -23.66 -20.66 9.26
CA GLU A 221 -24.08 -19.68 10.26
C GLU A 221 -24.89 -18.53 9.63
N ASP A 222 -25.55 -17.69 10.45
CA ASP A 222 -26.29 -16.47 10.02
C ASP A 222 -25.34 -15.31 9.60
N VAL A 223 -24.38 -15.61 8.72
CA VAL A 223 -23.40 -14.65 8.19
C VAL A 223 -24.11 -13.50 7.46
N LEU A 224 -25.11 -13.81 6.63
CA LEU A 224 -25.83 -12.79 5.86
C LEU A 224 -26.67 -11.89 6.77
N GLY A 225 -27.34 -12.43 7.79
CA GLY A 225 -28.04 -11.62 8.80
C GLY A 225 -27.08 -10.76 9.62
N GLY A 226 -25.92 -11.29 9.98
CA GLY A 226 -24.85 -10.54 10.65
C GLY A 226 -24.35 -9.35 9.84
N LEU A 227 -24.05 -9.56 8.54
CA LEU A 227 -23.64 -8.50 7.63
C LEU A 227 -24.77 -7.49 7.39
N ASN A 228 -25.98 -7.96 7.11
CA ASN A 228 -27.13 -7.09 6.89
C ASN A 228 -27.45 -6.22 8.11
N ALA A 229 -27.36 -6.78 9.33
CA ALA A 229 -27.54 -6.02 10.56
C ALA A 229 -26.45 -4.94 10.72
N ALA A 230 -25.19 -5.28 10.46
CA ALA A 230 -24.09 -4.30 10.49
C ALA A 230 -24.31 -3.15 9.48
N ILE A 231 -24.82 -3.45 8.30
CA ILE A 231 -25.06 -2.46 7.23
C ILE A 231 -26.29 -1.59 7.55
N THR A 232 -27.37 -2.17 8.07
CA THR A 232 -28.68 -1.50 8.14
C THR A 232 -29.05 -0.96 9.51
N GLN A 233 -28.49 -1.50 10.60
CA GLN A 233 -28.86 -1.13 11.97
C GLN A 233 -27.81 -0.24 12.65
N MET A 234 -26.61 -0.13 12.08
CA MET A 234 -25.54 0.69 12.63
C MET A 234 -25.53 2.12 12.10
N ASN A 235 -25.15 3.07 12.94
CA ASN A 235 -25.12 4.50 12.62
C ASN A 235 -23.81 4.95 11.95
N TRP A 236 -23.52 4.43 10.76
CA TRP A 236 -22.39 4.85 9.92
C TRP A 236 -22.44 6.35 9.62
N GLN A 237 -21.39 7.09 9.97
CA GLN A 237 -21.33 8.56 9.80
C GLN A 237 -20.00 9.02 9.19
N SER A 238 -18.93 8.24 9.36
CA SER A 238 -17.62 8.58 8.83
C SER A 238 -17.54 8.39 7.31
N SER A 239 -16.64 9.12 6.64
CA SER A 239 -16.41 8.94 5.20
C SER A 239 -15.63 7.68 4.89
N THR A 240 -14.76 7.24 5.80
CA THR A 240 -14.08 5.94 5.72
C THR A 240 -14.84 4.94 6.57
N ARG A 241 -15.40 3.91 5.94
CA ARG A 241 -16.25 2.91 6.58
C ARG A 241 -15.63 1.54 6.38
N VAL A 242 -15.19 0.92 7.47
CA VAL A 242 -14.49 -0.36 7.49
C VAL A 242 -15.37 -1.39 8.18
N LEU A 243 -15.75 -2.43 7.44
CA LEU A 243 -16.39 -3.62 7.98
C LEU A 243 -15.36 -4.75 7.96
N PHE A 244 -14.85 -5.10 9.14
CA PHE A 244 -13.93 -6.21 9.31
C PHE A 244 -14.71 -7.43 9.80
N HIS A 245 -15.00 -8.34 8.87
CA HIS A 245 -15.77 -9.56 9.11
C HIS A 245 -14.82 -10.71 9.48
N ILE A 246 -15.11 -11.39 10.58
CA ILE A 246 -14.29 -12.49 11.12
C ILE A 246 -15.22 -13.66 11.40
N GLY A 247 -14.96 -14.79 10.76
CA GLY A 247 -15.76 -16.01 10.90
C GLY A 247 -15.02 -17.26 10.44
N ASP A 248 -15.38 -18.39 11.02
CA ASP A 248 -14.82 -19.70 10.71
C ASP A 248 -15.72 -20.57 9.82
N PHE A 249 -17.01 -20.23 9.69
CA PHE A 249 -17.96 -20.92 8.81
C PHE A 249 -18.66 -20.00 7.79
N PRO A 250 -19.14 -20.55 6.65
CA PRO A 250 -19.84 -19.79 5.60
C PRO A 250 -21.33 -19.54 5.95
N PRO A 251 -22.05 -18.69 5.19
CA PRO A 251 -23.51 -18.59 5.25
C PRO A 251 -24.21 -19.88 4.82
N HIS A 252 -25.46 -20.05 5.26
CA HIS A 252 -26.36 -21.09 4.79
C HIS A 252 -26.59 -21.08 3.27
N GLY A 253 -26.76 -22.27 2.70
CA GLY A 253 -27.04 -22.54 1.30
C GLY A 253 -25.97 -23.42 0.65
N ARG A 254 -26.40 -24.44 -0.12
CA ARG A 254 -25.52 -25.33 -0.90
C ARG A 254 -24.58 -24.59 -1.86
N ARG A 255 -24.95 -23.37 -2.24
CA ARG A 255 -24.09 -22.48 -3.04
C ARG A 255 -22.79 -22.14 -2.30
N PHE A 256 -22.81 -21.96 -0.99
CA PHE A 256 -21.64 -21.51 -0.21
C PHE A 256 -20.83 -22.63 0.42
N THR A 257 -21.38 -23.84 0.54
CA THR A 257 -20.69 -24.94 1.22
C THR A 257 -21.10 -26.32 0.69
N THR A 258 -20.38 -27.35 1.14
CA THR A 258 -20.78 -28.77 1.03
C THR A 258 -20.90 -29.42 2.40
N LEU A 259 -20.84 -28.63 3.48
CA LEU A 259 -21.07 -29.09 4.84
C LEU A 259 -22.55 -29.46 5.04
N GLU A 260 -22.82 -30.21 6.10
CA GLU A 260 -24.19 -30.39 6.60
C GLU A 260 -24.77 -29.02 6.94
N ASP A 261 -26.00 -28.77 6.48
CA ASP A 261 -26.66 -27.47 6.50
C ASP A 261 -28.15 -27.69 6.74
N ASN A 262 -28.66 -27.09 7.81
CA ASN A 262 -30.07 -27.12 8.19
C ASN A 262 -30.94 -26.23 7.28
N TYR A 263 -30.32 -25.29 6.55
CA TYR A 263 -30.97 -24.36 5.64
C TYR A 263 -30.32 -24.43 4.24
N PRO A 264 -30.37 -25.60 3.58
CA PRO A 264 -29.61 -25.85 2.35
C PRO A 264 -30.04 -24.98 1.16
N ASP A 265 -31.25 -24.44 1.19
CA ASP A 265 -31.81 -23.58 0.15
C ASP A 265 -31.47 -22.09 0.35
N GLY A 266 -30.75 -21.75 1.42
CA GLY A 266 -30.27 -20.40 1.73
C GLY A 266 -30.81 -19.82 3.03
N ASP A 267 -30.59 -18.52 3.25
CA ASP A 267 -31.03 -17.81 4.46
C ASP A 267 -32.57 -17.91 4.63
N PRO A 268 -33.06 -18.36 5.80
CA PRO A 268 -34.50 -18.54 6.04
C PRO A 268 -35.30 -17.24 6.11
N ASN A 269 -34.66 -16.07 6.23
CA ASN A 269 -35.31 -14.76 6.15
C ASN A 269 -35.26 -14.17 4.73
N GLY A 270 -34.76 -14.91 3.73
CA GLY A 270 -34.70 -14.49 2.33
C GLY A 270 -33.56 -13.54 1.99
N LEU A 271 -32.53 -13.43 2.84
CA LEU A 271 -31.32 -12.67 2.50
C LEU A 271 -30.49 -13.40 1.43
N THR A 272 -29.94 -12.66 0.49
CA THR A 272 -29.04 -13.19 -0.55
C THR A 272 -27.69 -12.50 -0.46
N ALA A 273 -26.62 -13.16 -0.87
CA ALA A 273 -25.30 -12.52 -0.87
C ALA A 273 -25.30 -11.27 -1.78
N GLU A 274 -26.02 -11.33 -2.90
CA GLU A 274 -26.21 -10.20 -3.80
C GLU A 274 -26.84 -9.01 -3.08
N ASN A 275 -28.02 -9.20 -2.46
CA ASN A 275 -28.74 -8.08 -1.87
C ASN A 275 -28.00 -7.44 -0.67
N VAL A 276 -27.29 -8.24 0.12
CA VAL A 276 -26.52 -7.75 1.27
C VAL A 276 -25.26 -7.02 0.80
N LEU A 277 -24.49 -7.64 -0.10
CA LEU A 277 -23.19 -7.10 -0.48
C LEU A 277 -23.32 -5.91 -1.46
N GLU A 278 -24.29 -5.89 -2.36
CA GLU A 278 -24.56 -4.71 -3.20
C GLU A 278 -25.02 -3.51 -2.36
N LYS A 279 -25.78 -3.76 -1.28
CA LYS A 279 -26.16 -2.73 -0.33
C LYS A 279 -24.98 -2.23 0.49
N MET A 280 -24.02 -3.10 0.82
CA MET A 280 -22.75 -2.71 1.43
C MET A 280 -21.96 -1.77 0.51
N GLN A 281 -21.86 -2.10 -0.77
CA GLN A 281 -21.20 -1.27 -1.79
C GLN A 281 -21.87 0.10 -1.94
N SER A 282 -23.20 0.10 -2.04
CA SER A 282 -24.01 1.33 -2.17
C SER A 282 -23.85 2.25 -0.96
N ASN A 283 -23.54 1.69 0.21
CA ASN A 283 -23.26 2.42 1.44
C ASN A 283 -21.77 2.78 1.64
N ASN A 284 -20.90 2.57 0.66
CA ASN A 284 -19.44 2.85 0.77
C ASN A 284 -18.73 2.08 1.90
N ILE A 285 -19.19 0.87 2.24
CA ILE A 285 -18.62 0.11 3.37
C ILE A 285 -17.56 -0.88 2.86
N LEU A 286 -16.29 -0.57 3.07
CA LEU A 286 -15.18 -1.41 2.64
C LEU A 286 -15.13 -2.71 3.45
N TYR A 287 -15.19 -3.83 2.75
CA TYR A 287 -15.23 -5.17 3.33
C TYR A 287 -13.82 -5.76 3.44
N PHE A 288 -13.51 -6.30 4.61
CA PHE A 288 -12.27 -7.02 4.92
C PHE A 288 -12.64 -8.32 5.62
N PHE A 289 -11.91 -9.40 5.35
CA PHE A 289 -12.22 -10.70 5.94
C PHE A 289 -11.05 -11.30 6.73
N GLY A 290 -11.32 -11.76 7.95
CA GLY A 290 -10.42 -12.52 8.80
C GLY A 290 -10.73 -14.01 8.69
N LYS A 291 -9.96 -14.73 7.87
CA LYS A 291 -10.13 -16.16 7.60
C LYS A 291 -9.54 -17.00 8.72
N ILE A 292 -10.34 -17.92 9.26
CA ILE A 292 -9.95 -18.81 10.35
C ILE A 292 -9.85 -20.27 9.90
N THR A 293 -10.69 -20.69 8.96
CA THR A 293 -10.71 -22.06 8.43
C THR A 293 -10.75 -22.06 6.91
N LYS A 294 -10.67 -23.24 6.31
CA LYS A 294 -10.88 -23.44 4.86
C LYS A 294 -12.37 -23.48 4.47
N TYR A 295 -13.30 -23.57 5.42
CA TYR A 295 -14.73 -23.73 5.12
C TYR A 295 -15.33 -22.50 4.45
N THR A 296 -14.73 -21.32 4.66
CA THR A 296 -15.17 -20.06 4.07
C THR A 296 -14.66 -19.83 2.65
N GLU A 297 -13.83 -20.71 2.08
CA GLU A 297 -13.21 -20.49 0.75
C GLU A 297 -14.23 -20.34 -0.38
N LYS A 298 -15.27 -21.18 -0.40
CA LYS A 298 -16.32 -21.11 -1.42
C LYS A 298 -17.16 -19.84 -1.27
N MET A 299 -17.45 -19.41 -0.03
CA MET A 299 -18.05 -18.11 0.25
C MET A 299 -17.19 -16.95 -0.27
N LEU A 300 -15.88 -16.96 -0.03
CA LEU A 300 -14.98 -15.89 -0.47
C LEU A 300 -14.96 -15.76 -2.00
N LYS A 301 -14.95 -16.87 -2.74
CA LYS A 301 -15.05 -16.86 -4.21
C LYS A 301 -16.34 -16.21 -4.68
N ILE A 302 -17.47 -16.54 -4.05
CA ILE A 302 -18.78 -15.97 -4.40
C ILE A 302 -18.81 -14.49 -4.06
N PHE A 303 -18.35 -14.08 -2.87
CA PHE A 303 -18.34 -12.68 -2.48
C PHE A 303 -17.48 -11.85 -3.45
N ARG A 304 -16.30 -12.36 -3.84
CA ARG A 304 -15.45 -11.71 -4.86
C ARG A 304 -16.16 -11.53 -6.20
N SER A 305 -16.97 -12.49 -6.64
CA SER A 305 -17.74 -12.35 -7.88
C SER A 305 -18.82 -11.26 -7.82
N ILE A 306 -19.27 -10.87 -6.62
CA ILE A 306 -20.32 -9.85 -6.43
C ILE A 306 -19.69 -8.47 -6.24
N ILE A 307 -18.65 -8.38 -5.38
CA ILE A 307 -18.10 -7.07 -4.96
C ILE A 307 -16.65 -6.82 -5.39
N GLY A 308 -16.03 -7.71 -6.17
CA GLY A 308 -14.62 -7.58 -6.57
C GLY A 308 -13.65 -8.07 -5.50
N GLU A 309 -12.34 -7.91 -5.76
CA GLU A 309 -11.30 -8.33 -4.81
C GLU A 309 -11.29 -7.52 -3.51
N PHE A 310 -11.14 -8.20 -2.38
CA PHE A 310 -11.00 -7.58 -1.07
C PHE A 310 -9.93 -8.28 -0.22
N PRO A 311 -9.30 -7.57 0.74
CA PRO A 311 -8.24 -8.16 1.55
C PRO A 311 -8.76 -9.26 2.49
N VAL A 312 -8.01 -10.36 2.54
CA VAL A 312 -8.24 -11.49 3.43
C VAL A 312 -7.03 -11.71 4.31
N PHE A 313 -7.23 -11.77 5.62
CA PHE A 313 -6.18 -11.96 6.61
C PHE A 313 -6.28 -13.35 7.23
N ASP A 314 -5.15 -14.05 7.35
CA ASP A 314 -5.08 -15.34 8.05
C ASP A 314 -5.10 -15.11 9.57
N LEU A 315 -6.18 -15.56 10.21
CA LEU A 315 -6.38 -15.56 11.67
C LEU A 315 -6.40 -16.99 12.23
N VAL A 316 -5.74 -17.94 11.56
CA VAL A 316 -5.63 -19.35 12.00
C VAL A 316 -4.79 -19.44 13.26
N GLY A 317 -5.18 -20.34 14.17
CA GLY A 317 -4.42 -20.71 15.36
C GLY A 317 -5.15 -20.38 16.67
N GLY A 318 -4.64 -20.94 17.77
CA GLY A 318 -5.23 -20.78 19.11
C GLY A 318 -4.29 -20.21 20.16
N ASP A 319 -3.02 -19.94 19.81
CA ASP A 319 -2.10 -19.26 20.73
C ASP A 319 -2.57 -17.81 20.97
N PRO A 320 -2.95 -17.43 22.21
CA PRO A 320 -3.60 -16.14 22.45
C PRO A 320 -2.74 -14.94 22.06
N ILE A 321 -1.42 -15.01 22.26
CA ILE A 321 -0.50 -13.90 22.00
C ILE A 321 -0.32 -13.71 20.49
N LYS A 322 -0.03 -14.79 19.75
CA LYS A 322 0.09 -14.74 18.28
C LYS A 322 -1.23 -14.37 17.62
N LEU A 323 -2.35 -14.85 18.14
CA LEU A 323 -3.67 -14.52 17.61
C LEU A 323 -3.99 -13.04 17.82
N LEU A 324 -3.71 -12.49 19.00
CA LEU A 324 -3.86 -11.06 19.26
C LEU A 324 -3.00 -10.21 18.31
N ASP A 325 -1.74 -10.59 18.09
CA ASP A 325 -0.84 -9.90 17.13
C ASP A 325 -1.41 -9.93 15.70
N LYS A 326 -1.90 -11.09 15.23
CA LYS A 326 -2.57 -11.22 13.93
C LYS A 326 -3.80 -10.30 13.84
N PHE A 327 -4.64 -10.26 14.87
CA PHE A 327 -5.82 -9.39 14.93
C PHE A 327 -5.46 -7.90 14.86
N VAL A 328 -4.47 -7.48 15.64
CA VAL A 328 -4.01 -6.08 15.66
C VAL A 328 -3.48 -5.69 14.29
N LYS A 329 -2.62 -6.52 13.68
CA LYS A 329 -2.07 -6.28 12.34
C LYS A 329 -3.17 -6.20 11.27
N ALA A 330 -4.09 -7.15 11.26
CA ALA A 330 -5.20 -7.18 10.30
C ALA A 330 -6.11 -5.95 10.45
N THR A 331 -6.42 -5.57 11.70
CA THR A 331 -7.26 -4.39 11.98
C THR A 331 -6.57 -3.09 11.54
N LEU A 332 -5.28 -2.92 11.89
CA LEU A 332 -4.49 -1.76 11.47
C LEU A 332 -4.40 -1.68 9.95
N SER A 333 -4.08 -2.79 9.28
CA SER A 333 -4.02 -2.88 7.83
C SER A 333 -5.36 -2.51 7.18
N SER A 334 -6.48 -2.97 7.73
CA SER A 334 -7.82 -2.64 7.24
C SER A 334 -8.10 -1.14 7.34
N ILE A 335 -7.77 -0.51 8.48
CA ILE A 335 -7.93 0.94 8.67
C ILE A 335 -7.03 1.71 7.69
N THR A 336 -5.74 1.42 7.63
CA THR A 336 -4.79 2.19 6.80
C THR A 336 -5.06 2.00 5.32
N CYS A 337 -5.47 0.80 4.89
CA CYS A 337 -5.88 0.51 3.52
C CYS A 337 -7.12 1.34 3.16
N ALA A 338 -8.15 1.33 4.02
CA ALA A 338 -9.37 2.08 3.82
C ALA A 338 -9.15 3.59 3.75
N VAL A 339 -8.40 4.15 4.71
CA VAL A 339 -8.03 5.58 4.70
C VAL A 339 -7.29 5.93 3.41
N SER A 340 -6.33 5.11 2.98
CA SER A 340 -5.57 5.36 1.75
C SER A 340 -6.47 5.36 0.53
N LEU A 341 -7.34 4.36 0.37
CA LEU A 341 -8.28 4.28 -0.76
C LEU A 341 -9.26 5.47 -0.79
N THR A 342 -9.90 5.77 0.35
CA THR A 342 -10.87 6.86 0.47
C THR A 342 -10.21 8.24 0.26
N SER A 343 -8.95 8.41 0.68
CA SER A 343 -8.20 9.66 0.49
C SER A 343 -7.92 10.00 -0.97
N ILE A 344 -7.67 8.98 -1.80
CA ILE A 344 -7.29 9.15 -3.22
C ILE A 344 -8.54 9.30 -4.10
N ILE A 345 -9.56 8.48 -3.86
CA ILE A 345 -10.74 8.36 -4.72
C ILE A 345 -11.86 9.32 -4.28
N GLY A 346 -11.86 9.73 -3.01
CA GLY A 346 -12.99 10.43 -2.38
C GLY A 346 -14.15 9.48 -2.07
N SER A 347 -15.31 10.02 -1.68
CA SER A 347 -16.47 9.24 -1.23
C SER A 347 -17.37 8.70 -2.36
N LYS A 348 -16.90 8.67 -3.62
CA LYS A 348 -17.69 8.17 -4.75
C LYS A 348 -17.61 6.64 -4.83
N THR A 349 -18.77 5.99 -4.65
CA THR A 349 -18.96 4.54 -4.45
C THR A 349 -18.49 3.65 -5.60
N LYS A 350 -18.78 4.04 -6.84
CA LYS A 350 -18.56 3.20 -8.03
C LYS A 350 -17.07 2.99 -8.33
N ASP A 351 -16.21 3.91 -7.89
CA ASP A 351 -14.81 3.93 -8.29
C ASP A 351 -13.96 2.93 -7.48
N ILE A 352 -14.22 2.77 -6.17
CA ILE A 352 -13.45 1.85 -5.32
C ILE A 352 -13.72 0.38 -5.70
N TYR A 353 -14.99 0.00 -5.81
CA TYR A 353 -15.35 -1.37 -6.19
C TYR A 353 -15.05 -1.69 -7.65
N SER A 354 -15.09 -0.70 -8.55
CA SER A 354 -14.62 -0.89 -9.93
C SER A 354 -13.12 -1.20 -9.97
N LEU A 355 -12.29 -0.53 -9.16
CA LEU A 355 -10.87 -0.86 -9.03
C LEU A 355 -10.64 -2.26 -8.46
N GLN A 356 -11.44 -2.68 -7.49
CA GLN A 356 -11.42 -4.04 -6.95
C GLN A 356 -11.84 -5.10 -7.98
N GLN A 357 -12.80 -4.77 -8.84
CA GLN A 357 -13.21 -5.65 -9.94
C GLN A 357 -12.11 -5.80 -10.97
N LYS A 358 -11.44 -4.71 -11.37
CA LYS A 358 -10.32 -4.75 -12.33
C LYS A 358 -9.18 -5.65 -11.86
N LYS A 359 -8.98 -5.81 -10.54
CA LYS A 359 -7.97 -6.73 -9.99
C LYS A 359 -8.26 -8.20 -10.29
N LEU A 360 -9.52 -8.57 -10.54
CA LEU A 360 -9.88 -9.93 -10.96
C LEU A 360 -9.46 -10.23 -12.41
N ASP A 361 -9.30 -9.20 -13.24
CA ASP A 361 -8.90 -9.34 -14.64
C ASP A 361 -7.36 -9.40 -14.82
N MET A 362 -6.60 -9.35 -13.72
CA MET A 362 -5.13 -9.37 -13.71
C MET A 362 -4.57 -10.78 -13.67
N ASN A 363 -3.35 -10.96 -14.19
CA ASN A 363 -2.64 -12.23 -14.16
C ASN A 363 -1.37 -12.12 -13.31
N SER A 364 -1.42 -12.70 -12.11
CA SER A 364 -0.29 -12.69 -11.17
C SER A 364 0.86 -13.62 -11.58
N ASN A 365 0.65 -14.51 -12.55
CA ASN A 365 1.66 -15.48 -12.97
C ASN A 365 2.63 -14.86 -13.97
N GLU A 366 3.91 -15.19 -13.80
CA GLU A 366 4.93 -14.80 -14.77
C GLU A 366 4.65 -15.47 -16.13
N PRO A 367 4.68 -14.73 -17.24
CA PRO A 367 4.42 -15.31 -18.55
C PRO A 367 5.57 -16.20 -19.00
N ASP A 368 5.28 -17.13 -19.92
CA ASP A 368 6.33 -17.80 -20.67
C ASP A 368 6.96 -16.80 -21.65
N TRP A 369 8.21 -16.40 -21.36
CA TRP A 369 8.94 -15.44 -22.18
C TRP A 369 9.21 -15.94 -23.60
N ASN A 370 9.19 -17.25 -23.86
CA ASN A 370 9.50 -17.80 -25.18
C ASN A 370 8.41 -17.52 -26.21
N ILE A 371 7.15 -17.43 -25.77
CA ILE A 371 5.98 -17.23 -26.64
C ILE A 371 5.67 -15.75 -26.89
N LEU A 372 6.22 -14.84 -26.08
CA LEU A 372 5.96 -13.41 -26.20
C LEU A 372 6.84 -12.77 -27.28
N PRO A 373 6.28 -11.89 -28.13
CA PRO A 373 7.02 -11.23 -29.21
C PRO A 373 8.03 -10.23 -28.64
N LEU A 374 9.21 -10.16 -29.28
CA LEU A 374 10.18 -9.11 -29.04
C LEU A 374 9.61 -7.78 -29.53
N GLN A 375 9.72 -6.74 -28.70
CA GLN A 375 9.34 -5.37 -29.02
C GLN A 375 10.56 -4.45 -28.93
N GLU A 376 10.48 -3.35 -29.67
CA GLU A 376 11.51 -2.32 -29.72
C GLU A 376 10.87 -0.98 -29.30
N GLY A 377 11.65 -0.15 -28.64
CA GLY A 377 11.23 1.16 -28.16
C GLY A 377 12.42 2.05 -27.85
N VAL A 378 12.14 3.22 -27.28
CA VAL A 378 13.16 4.18 -26.84
C VAL A 378 12.97 4.43 -25.36
N VAL A 379 14.01 4.17 -24.56
CA VAL A 379 14.01 4.51 -23.13
C VAL A 379 14.67 5.86 -22.92
N MET A 380 14.15 6.63 -21.97
CA MET A 380 14.52 8.00 -21.67
C MET A 380 14.70 8.23 -20.17
N TRP A 381 15.65 9.07 -19.79
CA TRP A 381 15.93 9.40 -18.40
C TRP A 381 16.70 10.72 -18.23
N TYR A 382 16.67 11.28 -17.02
CA TYR A 382 17.47 12.44 -16.63
C TYR A 382 18.74 12.01 -15.89
N HIS A 383 19.87 12.69 -16.08
CA HIS A 383 21.00 12.45 -15.17
C HIS A 383 20.63 12.81 -13.72
N ILE A 384 21.31 12.14 -12.79
CA ILE A 384 21.15 12.43 -11.37
C ILE A 384 21.88 13.75 -11.10
N PRO A 385 21.24 14.76 -10.50
CA PRO A 385 21.91 16.00 -10.11
C PRO A 385 23.11 15.72 -9.20
N ASP A 386 24.17 16.52 -9.29
CA ASP A 386 25.33 16.41 -8.39
C ASP A 386 25.13 17.28 -7.14
N THR A 387 24.43 18.41 -7.32
CA THR A 387 24.22 19.44 -6.31
C THR A 387 22.75 19.65 -5.94
N LEU A 388 22.52 20.30 -4.79
CA LEU A 388 21.17 20.67 -4.37
C LEU A 388 20.58 21.77 -5.25
N ASP A 389 21.41 22.65 -5.81
CA ASP A 389 20.95 23.76 -6.64
C ASP A 389 20.43 23.25 -8.00
N GLU A 390 21.15 22.31 -8.63
CA GLU A 390 20.67 21.60 -9.82
C GLU A 390 19.34 20.85 -9.58
N LEU A 391 19.20 20.17 -8.44
CA LEU A 391 17.95 19.50 -8.08
C LEU A 391 16.77 20.50 -7.97
N LYS A 392 17.04 21.70 -7.46
CA LYS A 392 16.04 22.76 -7.28
C LYS A 392 15.72 23.49 -8.58
N ASP A 393 16.64 23.54 -9.52
CA ASP A 393 16.42 24.16 -10.82
C ASP A 393 15.33 23.40 -11.61
N SER A 394 14.26 24.11 -11.95
CA SER A 394 13.17 23.57 -12.77
C SER A 394 13.61 23.27 -14.20
N ASN A 395 14.65 23.95 -14.70
CA ASN A 395 15.16 23.77 -16.06
C ASN A 395 16.08 22.56 -16.15
N TYR A 396 16.61 22.05 -15.04
CA TYR A 396 17.46 20.86 -15.06
C TYR A 396 16.70 19.65 -15.63
N PHE A 397 15.39 19.54 -15.37
CA PHE A 397 14.55 18.43 -15.80
C PHE A 397 13.79 18.73 -17.10
N ASP A 398 14.35 19.58 -17.97
CA ASP A 398 13.80 19.88 -19.27
C ASP A 398 14.32 18.93 -20.37
N LYS A 399 13.91 19.18 -21.62
CA LYS A 399 14.28 18.36 -22.78
C LYS A 399 15.80 18.34 -23.03
N SER A 400 16.55 19.37 -22.61
CA SER A 400 17.98 19.51 -22.89
C SER A 400 18.85 18.52 -22.11
N ASN A 401 18.36 18.07 -20.94
CA ASN A 401 19.02 17.07 -20.10
C ASN A 401 18.33 15.69 -20.14
N LEU A 402 17.45 15.47 -21.13
CA LEU A 402 16.79 14.18 -21.33
C LEU A 402 17.64 13.30 -22.25
N PHE A 403 18.13 12.19 -21.70
CA PHE A 403 18.91 11.20 -22.43
C PHE A 403 17.99 10.12 -22.96
N SER A 404 18.39 9.50 -24.08
CA SER A 404 17.62 8.42 -24.70
C SER A 404 18.51 7.36 -25.31
N GLU A 405 18.06 6.10 -25.28
CA GLU A 405 18.68 4.98 -26.00
C GLU A 405 17.62 4.01 -26.54
N SER A 406 17.95 3.27 -27.60
CA SER A 406 17.10 2.19 -28.10
C SER A 406 17.01 1.05 -27.09
N PHE A 407 15.82 0.45 -26.96
CA PHE A 407 15.55 -0.57 -25.96
C PHE A 407 14.68 -1.69 -26.51
N SER A 408 15.02 -2.93 -26.18
CA SER A 408 14.37 -4.11 -26.71
C SER A 408 13.92 -5.03 -25.60
N PHE A 409 12.67 -5.45 -25.63
CA PHE A 409 12.04 -6.07 -24.47
C PHE A 409 10.92 -7.04 -24.86
N LYS A 410 10.52 -7.88 -23.90
CA LYS A 410 9.24 -8.60 -23.91
C LYS A 410 8.39 -8.10 -22.74
N ILE A 411 7.08 -8.09 -22.91
CA ILE A 411 6.12 -7.64 -21.89
C ILE A 411 4.90 -8.57 -21.88
N ALA A 412 4.36 -8.84 -20.69
CA ALA A 412 3.12 -9.58 -20.52
C ALA A 412 1.93 -8.87 -21.16
N SER A 413 0.97 -9.63 -21.69
CA SER A 413 -0.27 -9.10 -22.27
C SER A 413 -1.24 -8.53 -21.23
N GLN A 414 -1.19 -9.03 -20.00
CA GLN A 414 -2.02 -8.62 -18.88
C GLN A 414 -1.16 -8.08 -17.73
N PRO A 415 -1.65 -7.07 -16.99
CA PRO A 415 -0.95 -6.61 -15.80
C PRO A 415 -1.07 -7.65 -14.68
N PHE A 416 -0.05 -7.71 -13.82
CA PHE A 416 -0.03 -8.58 -12.64
C PHE A 416 -0.44 -7.88 -11.35
N SER A 417 -0.46 -6.54 -11.37
CA SER A 417 -0.83 -5.71 -10.23
C SER A 417 -1.33 -4.35 -10.71
N ALA A 418 -2.13 -3.67 -9.88
CA ALA A 418 -2.40 -2.24 -10.07
C ALA A 418 -2.60 -1.51 -8.76
N GLY A 419 -2.13 -0.26 -8.77
CA GLY A 419 -2.49 0.77 -7.80
C GLY A 419 -3.70 1.58 -8.29
N VAL A 420 -3.89 2.76 -7.70
CA VAL A 420 -4.98 3.66 -8.09
C VAL A 420 -4.68 4.38 -9.40
N GLU A 421 -3.41 4.70 -9.67
CA GLU A 421 -3.01 5.47 -10.85
C GLU A 421 -2.37 4.64 -11.95
N LYS A 422 -1.76 3.48 -11.63
CA LYS A 422 -0.98 2.69 -12.59
C LYS A 422 -1.27 1.20 -12.47
N CYS A 423 -1.22 0.48 -13.60
CA CYS A 423 -1.07 -0.97 -13.64
C CYS A 423 0.39 -1.35 -13.89
N ALA A 424 0.80 -2.52 -13.45
CA ALA A 424 2.15 -3.06 -13.56
C ALA A 424 2.14 -4.37 -14.35
N TYR A 425 3.04 -4.48 -15.31
CA TYR A 425 3.23 -5.62 -16.21
C TYR A 425 4.58 -6.26 -15.94
N PHE A 426 4.64 -7.59 -16.02
CA PHE A 426 5.93 -8.26 -16.11
C PHE A 426 6.58 -7.88 -17.43
N ALA A 427 7.88 -7.57 -17.39
CA ALA A 427 8.68 -7.38 -18.58
C ALA A 427 10.07 -7.98 -18.45
N PHE A 428 10.75 -8.12 -19.58
CA PHE A 428 12.05 -8.77 -19.66
C PHE A 428 12.95 -8.03 -20.65
N ASP A 429 14.11 -7.58 -20.16
CA ASP A 429 15.18 -7.00 -20.98
C ASP A 429 16.10 -8.13 -21.45
N ILE A 430 16.00 -8.47 -22.72
CA ILE A 430 16.72 -9.60 -23.34
C ILE A 430 18.13 -9.22 -23.77
N LYS A 431 18.37 -7.94 -24.09
CA LYS A 431 19.67 -7.50 -24.63
C LYS A 431 20.67 -7.19 -23.52
N SER A 432 20.21 -6.95 -22.29
CA SER A 432 21.10 -6.88 -21.12
C SER A 432 21.83 -8.21 -20.88
N ASN A 433 23.08 -8.13 -20.44
CA ASN A 433 23.88 -9.29 -20.03
C ASN A 433 24.31 -9.13 -18.56
N PRO A 434 23.79 -9.94 -17.62
CA PRO A 434 22.74 -10.94 -17.81
C PRO A 434 21.38 -10.30 -18.09
N ALA A 435 20.47 -11.06 -18.71
CA ALA A 435 19.11 -10.60 -18.98
C ALA A 435 18.38 -10.22 -17.69
N LYS A 436 17.64 -9.11 -17.71
CA LYS A 436 17.06 -8.50 -16.50
C LYS A 436 15.54 -8.64 -16.48
N ASN A 437 15.03 -9.04 -15.33
CA ASN A 437 13.59 -9.02 -15.05
C ASN A 437 13.17 -7.60 -14.69
N MET A 438 12.17 -7.09 -15.40
CA MET A 438 11.72 -5.71 -15.33
C MET A 438 10.24 -5.67 -14.93
N VAL A 439 9.81 -4.51 -14.45
CA VAL A 439 8.41 -4.13 -14.31
C VAL A 439 8.18 -2.91 -15.19
N MET A 440 7.13 -2.97 -16.01
CA MET A 440 6.65 -1.82 -16.78
C MET A 440 5.33 -1.36 -16.20
N LYS A 441 5.16 -0.05 -16.02
CA LYS A 441 3.94 0.52 -15.45
C LYS A 441 3.33 1.53 -16.39
N GLU A 442 2.03 1.40 -16.60
CA GLU A 442 1.21 2.28 -17.45
C GLU A 442 0.17 2.97 -16.57
N TYR A 443 -0.10 4.25 -16.83
CA TYR A 443 -1.18 4.96 -16.14
C TYR A 443 -2.55 4.40 -16.56
N LEU A 444 -3.46 4.29 -15.60
CA LEU A 444 -4.84 3.89 -15.85
C LEU A 444 -5.58 5.05 -16.51
N TYR A 445 -6.21 4.81 -17.67
CA TYR A 445 -6.93 5.80 -18.46
C TYR A 445 -8.03 6.52 -17.65
N VAL A 446 -7.89 7.84 -17.48
CA VAL A 446 -8.94 8.75 -16.98
C VAL A 446 -9.04 9.96 -17.94
N GLY A 447 -9.47 9.73 -19.18
CA GLY A 447 -9.66 10.77 -20.20
C GLY A 447 -8.83 10.57 -21.48
N ARG A 448 -8.99 11.48 -22.48
CA ARG A 448 -8.29 11.40 -23.78
C ARG A 448 -6.81 11.77 -23.63
N ASN A 449 -5.97 10.85 -24.10
CA ASN A 449 -4.51 10.90 -24.24
C ASN A 449 -3.74 10.92 -22.90
N ASP A 450 -2.95 9.88 -22.63
CA ASP A 450 -1.95 9.91 -21.56
C ASP A 450 -0.84 10.87 -21.96
N PRO A 451 -0.68 12.03 -21.31
CA PRO A 451 0.35 12.96 -21.72
C PRO A 451 1.69 12.39 -21.27
N PHE A 452 2.58 12.15 -22.24
CA PHE A 452 4.01 11.84 -22.09
C PHE A 452 4.68 12.57 -20.91
N GLU A 453 4.26 13.82 -20.67
CA GLU A 453 4.61 14.65 -19.52
C GLU A 453 4.52 13.92 -18.16
N LYS A 454 3.44 13.19 -17.89
CA LYS A 454 3.24 12.48 -16.61
C LYS A 454 4.29 11.40 -16.37
N TYR A 455 4.81 10.81 -17.45
CA TYR A 455 5.86 9.82 -17.36
C TYR A 455 7.20 10.50 -17.09
N LEU A 456 7.48 11.65 -17.70
CA LEU A 456 8.66 12.46 -17.38
C LEU A 456 8.64 12.95 -15.92
N GLU A 457 7.50 13.41 -15.42
CA GLU A 457 7.33 13.78 -14.00
C GLU A 457 7.65 12.60 -13.07
N ALA A 458 7.24 11.38 -13.43
CA ALA A 458 7.54 10.19 -12.64
C ALA A 458 9.05 9.83 -12.65
N VAL A 459 9.72 10.02 -13.79
CA VAL A 459 11.18 9.85 -13.90
C VAL A 459 11.90 10.91 -13.06
N GLU A 460 11.51 12.18 -13.15
CA GLU A 460 12.04 13.27 -12.31
C GLU A 460 11.91 12.94 -10.81
N VAL A 461 10.73 12.50 -10.37
CA VAL A 461 10.49 12.10 -8.97
C VAL A 461 11.40 10.97 -8.53
N SER A 462 11.58 9.93 -9.36
CA SER A 462 12.51 8.83 -9.09
C SER A 462 13.96 9.31 -8.99
N THR A 463 14.42 10.14 -9.92
CA THR A 463 15.77 10.71 -9.93
C THR A 463 16.05 11.55 -8.68
N VAL A 464 15.11 12.42 -8.28
CA VAL A 464 15.24 13.26 -7.08
C VAL A 464 15.27 12.41 -5.80
N ALA A 465 14.40 11.41 -5.69
CA ALA A 465 14.40 10.51 -4.53
C ALA A 465 15.69 9.70 -4.44
N HIS A 466 16.21 9.22 -5.57
CA HIS A 466 17.48 8.53 -5.64
C HIS A 466 18.66 9.41 -5.19
N PHE A 467 18.75 10.65 -5.66
CA PHE A 467 19.76 11.61 -5.22
C PHE A 467 19.74 11.79 -3.69
N LEU A 468 18.56 12.03 -3.11
CA LEU A 468 18.41 12.28 -1.68
C LEU A 468 18.73 11.04 -0.85
N ALA A 469 18.37 9.85 -1.33
CA ALA A 469 18.74 8.57 -0.74
C ALA A 469 20.26 8.37 -0.74
N THR A 470 20.95 8.69 -1.83
CA THR A 470 22.42 8.65 -1.90
C THR A 470 23.04 9.59 -0.86
N LYS A 471 22.58 10.84 -0.74
CA LYS A 471 23.09 11.78 0.28
C LYS A 471 22.77 11.30 1.70
N PHE A 472 21.61 10.71 1.95
CA PHE A 472 21.26 10.11 3.24
C PHE A 472 22.20 8.94 3.59
N ASN A 473 22.46 8.06 2.64
CA ASN A 473 23.26 6.85 2.85
C ASN A 473 24.72 7.13 3.21
N LEU A 474 25.29 8.24 2.72
CA LEU A 474 26.63 8.71 3.12
C LEU A 474 26.72 8.92 4.64
N ILE A 475 25.66 9.45 5.24
CA ILE A 475 25.59 9.69 6.68
C ILE A 475 25.14 8.43 7.42
N ALA A 476 24.22 7.66 6.83
CA ALA A 476 23.67 6.45 7.43
C ALA A 476 24.74 5.38 7.66
N GLU A 477 25.66 5.20 6.71
CA GLU A 477 26.76 4.24 6.80
C GLU A 477 27.69 4.54 7.98
N GLN A 478 28.09 5.80 8.16
CA GLN A 478 28.94 6.23 9.27
C GLN A 478 28.29 6.04 10.64
N LYS A 479 26.95 5.99 10.67
CA LYS A 479 26.16 5.92 11.90
C LYS A 479 25.46 4.57 12.06
N SER A 480 25.77 3.54 11.27
CA SER A 480 25.10 2.23 11.35
C SER A 480 23.57 2.34 11.34
N ILE A 481 23.03 3.19 10.47
CA ILE A 481 21.59 3.35 10.24
C ILE A 481 21.22 2.50 9.00
N PRO A 482 20.06 1.82 9.01
CA PRO A 482 19.52 1.14 7.83
C PRO A 482 19.60 1.99 6.56
N LYS A 483 20.14 1.43 5.47
CA LYS A 483 20.26 2.16 4.19
C LYS A 483 18.90 2.24 3.49
N VAL A 484 18.63 3.37 2.86
CA VAL A 484 17.43 3.61 2.05
C VAL A 484 17.87 3.81 0.62
N ASN A 485 17.39 2.98 -0.31
CA ASN A 485 17.71 3.09 -1.73
C ASN A 485 16.42 3.17 -2.53
N PHE A 486 16.48 3.83 -3.68
CA PHE A 486 15.38 3.84 -4.65
C PHE A 486 15.81 3.17 -5.94
N LEU A 487 14.91 2.38 -6.50
CA LEU A 487 14.96 1.97 -7.89
C LEU A 487 14.97 3.20 -8.79
N TYR A 488 15.72 3.08 -9.87
CA TYR A 488 15.82 4.09 -10.90
C TYR A 488 14.80 3.81 -11.99
N ALA A 489 13.80 4.67 -12.12
CA ALA A 489 12.78 4.56 -13.15
C ALA A 489 13.23 5.26 -14.43
N LYS A 490 13.00 4.63 -15.59
CA LYS A 490 13.14 5.25 -16.91
C LYS A 490 11.77 5.35 -17.58
N LEU A 491 11.62 6.25 -18.55
CA LEU A 491 10.44 6.33 -19.40
C LEU A 491 10.68 5.53 -20.68
N LEU A 492 9.81 4.58 -21.01
CA LEU A 492 9.82 3.84 -22.26
C LEU A 492 8.71 4.35 -23.19
N ARG A 493 9.08 4.70 -24.42
CA ARG A 493 8.15 4.99 -25.52
C ARG A 493 8.15 3.82 -26.51
N CYS A 494 6.95 3.33 -26.84
CA CYS A 494 6.72 2.25 -27.80
C CYS A 494 5.79 2.73 -28.94
N GLY A 495 6.00 2.22 -30.15
CA GLY A 495 5.11 2.47 -31.31
C GLY A 495 5.50 3.64 -32.23
N THR A 496 4.75 3.78 -33.33
CA THR A 496 4.83 4.87 -34.32
C THR A 496 4.10 6.12 -33.83
N ILE A 497 4.41 7.30 -34.38
CA ILE A 497 3.95 8.67 -33.96
C ILE A 497 2.41 8.86 -34.02
N ASP A 498 1.62 7.81 -34.29
CA ASP A 498 0.17 7.79 -34.43
C ASP A 498 -0.56 7.26 -33.17
N LEU A 499 -1.86 6.94 -33.31
CA LEU A 499 -2.78 6.42 -32.28
C LEU A 499 -2.30 5.16 -31.54
N CYS A 500 -1.17 4.56 -31.93
CA CYS A 500 -0.58 3.39 -31.31
C CYS A 500 0.63 3.70 -30.39
N THR A 501 1.02 4.97 -30.20
CA THR A 501 2.11 5.31 -29.25
C THR A 501 1.70 4.96 -27.83
N ARG A 502 2.51 4.16 -27.14
CA ARG A 502 2.33 3.81 -25.71
C ARG A 502 3.55 4.23 -24.90
N TYR A 503 3.30 4.57 -23.64
CA TYR A 503 4.32 5.01 -22.70
C TYR A 503 4.29 4.15 -21.44
N TYR A 504 5.45 3.87 -20.88
CA TYR A 504 5.59 3.16 -19.61
C TYR A 504 6.67 3.80 -18.75
N THR A 505 6.53 3.74 -17.42
CA THR A 505 7.72 3.81 -16.55
C THR A 505 8.28 2.41 -16.38
N ILE A 506 9.59 2.23 -16.50
CA ILE A 506 10.26 0.93 -16.41
C ILE A 506 11.28 0.92 -15.28
N GLU A 507 11.37 -0.20 -14.56
CA GLU A 507 12.27 -0.38 -13.42
C GLU A 507 12.58 -1.87 -13.18
N LEU A 508 13.62 -2.17 -12.38
CA LEU A 508 13.94 -3.55 -11.98
C LEU A 508 12.80 -4.18 -11.18
N ARG A 509 12.50 -5.44 -11.49
CA ARG A 509 11.56 -6.22 -10.71
C ARG A 509 12.17 -6.52 -9.34
N LEU A 510 11.48 -6.08 -8.28
CA LEU A 510 11.76 -6.51 -6.92
C LEU A 510 11.42 -8.00 -6.77
N LYS A 511 12.33 -8.79 -6.22
CA LYS A 511 12.19 -10.24 -6.02
C LYS A 511 12.34 -10.63 -4.55
N ASP A 512 11.98 -11.87 -4.27
CA ASP A 512 12.37 -12.63 -3.07
C ASP A 512 11.79 -12.17 -1.72
N THR A 513 11.01 -11.09 -1.69
CA THR A 513 10.38 -10.56 -0.47
C THR A 513 9.06 -9.86 -0.76
N ASP A 514 8.23 -9.76 0.28
CA ASP A 514 6.93 -9.08 0.20
C ASP A 514 7.10 -7.59 -0.06
N TYR A 515 6.39 -7.10 -1.08
CA TYR A 515 6.24 -5.67 -1.34
C TYR A 515 5.39 -5.03 -0.24
N LYS A 516 5.89 -3.94 0.34
CA LYS A 516 5.24 -3.23 1.45
C LYS A 516 5.18 -1.74 1.16
N ARG A 517 4.09 -1.12 1.59
CA ARG A 517 4.00 0.34 1.73
C ARG A 517 4.19 0.67 3.20
N PHE A 518 5.15 1.55 3.51
CA PHE A 518 5.51 1.93 4.88
C PHE A 518 4.80 3.21 5.32
N ASN A 519 4.73 4.21 4.44
CA ASN A 519 3.92 5.40 4.63
C ASN A 519 3.30 5.86 3.30
N THR A 520 2.39 6.83 3.37
CA THR A 520 1.70 7.41 2.20
C THR A 520 2.03 8.89 2.04
N ASN A 521 1.78 9.43 0.84
CA ASN A 521 1.77 10.88 0.60
C ASN A 521 0.58 11.61 1.24
N THR A 522 -0.26 10.91 2.02
CA THR A 522 -1.35 11.48 2.80
C THR A 522 -1.01 11.62 4.28
N GLY A 523 0.24 11.32 4.65
CA GLY A 523 0.75 11.40 6.02
C GLY A 523 0.40 10.18 6.89
N VAL A 524 -0.12 9.10 6.30
CA VAL A 524 -0.46 7.86 7.01
C VAL A 524 0.78 6.97 7.09
N ILE A 525 1.16 6.56 8.30
CA ILE A 525 2.15 5.52 8.56
C ILE A 525 1.43 4.17 8.55
N VAL A 526 1.68 3.37 7.52
CA VAL A 526 1.10 2.02 7.34
C VAL A 526 1.87 1.02 8.20
N GLU A 527 3.21 1.03 8.09
CA GLU A 527 4.10 0.20 8.88
C GLU A 527 5.28 1.04 9.36
N LEU A 528 5.39 1.22 10.69
CA LEU A 528 6.42 2.08 11.27
C LEU A 528 7.82 1.47 11.09
N ARG A 529 8.67 2.19 10.35
CA ARG A 529 10.11 1.96 10.29
C ARG A 529 10.85 3.25 10.64
N PRO A 530 11.54 3.33 11.80
CA PRO A 530 12.18 4.56 12.25
C PRO A 530 13.16 5.16 11.23
N ALA A 531 13.87 4.32 10.46
CA ALA A 531 14.83 4.77 9.45
C ALA A 531 14.15 5.47 8.27
N LEU A 532 12.98 4.98 7.85
CA LEU A 532 12.19 5.56 6.76
C LEU A 532 11.58 6.90 7.18
N GLU A 533 11.03 6.98 8.39
CA GLU A 533 10.53 8.25 8.94
C GLU A 533 11.66 9.29 9.11
N ALA A 534 12.85 8.84 9.52
CA ALA A 534 14.02 9.70 9.60
C ALA A 534 14.56 10.10 8.22
N PHE A 535 14.41 9.26 7.19
CA PHE A 535 14.76 9.58 5.81
C PHE A 535 13.87 10.70 5.27
N SER A 536 12.54 10.59 5.40
CA SER A 536 11.63 11.69 5.01
C SER A 536 12.01 12.99 5.71
N HIS A 537 12.23 12.96 7.03
CA HIS A 537 12.70 14.13 7.78
C HIS A 537 14.05 14.66 7.28
N PHE A 538 15.01 13.79 7.01
CA PHE A 538 16.29 14.19 6.43
C PHE A 538 16.09 14.93 5.10
N THR A 539 15.22 14.45 4.21
CA THR A 539 14.98 15.13 2.92
C THR A 539 14.44 16.55 3.10
N TYR A 540 13.57 16.76 4.08
CA TYR A 540 13.06 18.09 4.43
C TYR A 540 14.16 19.01 4.96
N VAL A 541 14.99 18.54 5.89
CA VAL A 541 16.08 19.34 6.47
C VAL A 541 17.18 19.61 5.44
N TYR A 542 17.61 18.60 4.72
CA TYR A 542 18.69 18.68 3.72
C TYR A 542 18.35 19.67 2.60
N THR A 543 17.09 19.68 2.16
CA THR A 543 16.64 20.60 1.11
C THR A 543 16.25 21.99 1.65
N LYS A 544 16.44 22.25 2.95
CA LYS A 544 16.07 23.49 3.65
C LYS A 544 14.58 23.82 3.55
N GLY A 545 13.74 22.79 3.66
CA GLY A 545 12.28 22.90 3.61
C GLY A 545 11.68 23.00 2.21
N TYR A 546 12.50 22.90 1.16
CA TYR A 546 12.03 22.97 -0.23
C TYR A 546 11.10 21.80 -0.59
N LEU A 547 11.41 20.59 -0.15
CA LEU A 547 10.60 19.40 -0.40
C LEU A 547 10.71 18.35 0.70
N VAL A 548 9.83 17.35 0.66
CA VAL A 548 9.92 16.11 1.45
C VAL A 548 9.53 14.91 0.59
N VAL A 549 10.31 13.83 0.69
CA VAL A 549 10.01 12.55 0.03
C VAL A 549 9.09 11.72 0.94
N CYS A 550 7.99 11.23 0.37
CA CYS A 550 6.96 10.41 1.02
C CYS A 550 6.50 9.25 0.10
N ASP A 551 5.43 8.57 0.48
CA ASP A 551 4.95 7.32 -0.16
C ASP A 551 6.05 6.25 -0.27
N LEU A 552 6.73 6.00 0.86
CA LEU A 552 7.84 5.07 0.93
C LEU A 552 7.32 3.63 0.84
N GLN A 553 7.62 2.96 -0.26
CA GLN A 553 7.15 1.61 -0.57
C GLN A 553 8.16 0.81 -1.38
N GLY A 554 8.18 -0.52 -1.20
CA GLY A 554 9.15 -1.43 -1.84
C GLY A 554 9.41 -2.65 -0.97
N ILE A 555 10.65 -3.10 -0.93
CA ILE A 555 11.06 -4.27 -0.14
C ILE A 555 12.04 -3.90 0.98
N GLU A 556 12.06 -4.74 2.01
CA GLU A 556 12.96 -4.66 3.15
C GLU A 556 13.73 -5.98 3.28
N VAL A 557 15.06 -5.93 3.16
CA VAL A 557 15.94 -7.09 3.26
C VAL A 557 17.12 -6.77 4.17
N ASN A 558 17.29 -7.50 5.27
CA ASN A 558 18.40 -7.34 6.23
C ASN A 558 18.61 -5.88 6.66
N ASP A 559 17.54 -5.21 7.10
CA ASP A 559 17.54 -3.79 7.49
C ASP A 559 18.06 -2.84 6.39
N LYS A 560 17.83 -3.19 5.12
CA LYS A 560 18.04 -2.32 3.97
C LYS A 560 16.75 -2.20 3.19
N PHE A 561 16.44 -0.99 2.78
CA PHE A 561 15.25 -0.69 2.00
C PHE A 561 15.63 -0.49 0.54
N LEU A 562 14.89 -1.17 -0.34
CA LEU A 562 14.90 -0.90 -1.77
C LEU A 562 13.48 -0.50 -2.17
N LEU A 563 13.31 0.80 -2.39
CA LEU A 563 12.03 1.47 -2.56
C LEU A 563 11.78 1.85 -4.02
N THR A 564 10.53 2.11 -4.36
CA THR A 564 10.10 2.59 -5.68
C THR A 564 8.84 3.45 -5.57
N ASP A 565 8.46 4.12 -6.67
CA ASP A 565 7.31 5.02 -6.78
C ASP A 565 7.16 5.99 -5.60
N PRO A 566 8.19 6.79 -5.26
CA PRO A 566 8.03 7.81 -4.23
C PRO A 566 7.04 8.88 -4.66
N ALA A 567 6.53 9.62 -3.68
CA ALA A 567 5.90 10.91 -3.89
C ALA A 567 6.77 12.01 -3.29
N ILE A 568 6.61 13.24 -3.79
CA ILE A 568 7.34 14.40 -3.28
C ILE A 568 6.36 15.54 -3.07
N HIS A 569 6.31 16.07 -1.83
CA HIS A 569 5.68 17.37 -1.59
C HIS A 569 6.74 18.44 -1.71
N CYS A 570 6.48 19.49 -2.48
CA CYS A 570 7.41 20.57 -2.78
C CYS A 570 6.71 21.92 -2.64
N ILE A 571 7.44 22.96 -2.23
CA ILE A 571 6.90 24.32 -2.22
C ILE A 571 6.54 24.81 -3.63
N ASP A 572 7.21 24.30 -4.67
CA ASP A 572 6.77 24.46 -6.05
C ASP A 572 5.65 23.46 -6.36
N SER A 573 4.41 23.95 -6.37
CA SER A 573 3.21 23.15 -6.61
C SER A 573 3.12 22.55 -8.01
N LEU A 574 3.88 23.08 -8.99
CA LEU A 574 3.82 22.66 -10.39
C LEU A 574 4.78 21.50 -10.71
N ARG A 575 5.75 21.21 -9.83
CA ARG A 575 6.67 20.09 -10.00
C ARG A 575 6.09 18.79 -9.44
N PHE A 576 6.65 17.65 -9.86
CA PHE A 576 6.39 16.31 -9.29
C PHE A 576 4.94 15.81 -9.42
N GLY A 577 4.18 16.37 -10.36
CA GLY A 577 2.87 15.86 -10.74
C GLY A 577 1.81 15.89 -9.64
N ARG A 578 0.81 15.01 -9.79
CA ARG A 578 -0.43 15.04 -8.99
C ARG A 578 -0.22 14.72 -7.51
N THR A 579 0.76 13.89 -7.18
CA THR A 579 1.03 13.46 -5.79
C THR A 579 1.69 14.55 -4.94
N ASN A 580 2.19 15.63 -5.57
CA ASN A 580 2.71 16.80 -4.89
C ASN A 580 1.59 17.68 -4.31
N LEU A 581 1.37 17.64 -3.00
CA LEU A 581 0.35 18.42 -2.32
C LEU A 581 0.85 19.80 -1.85
N GLY A 582 1.94 20.28 -2.44
CA GLY A 582 2.47 21.62 -2.21
C GLY A 582 3.05 21.82 -0.80
N GLU A 583 3.31 23.07 -0.46
CA GLU A 583 3.66 23.49 0.90
C GLU A 583 2.59 23.09 1.93
N LYS A 584 1.30 23.13 1.54
CA LYS A 584 0.21 22.65 2.40
C LYS A 584 0.34 21.18 2.75
N GLY A 585 0.76 20.32 1.81
CA GLY A 585 1.06 18.92 2.04
C GLY A 585 2.21 18.71 3.02
N ILE A 586 3.30 19.48 2.84
CA ILE A 586 4.44 19.48 3.78
C ILE A 586 3.94 19.79 5.20
N ASN A 587 3.18 20.88 5.36
CA ASN A 587 2.75 21.36 6.66
C ASN A 587 1.68 20.45 7.31
N GLN A 588 0.64 20.09 6.57
CA GLN A 588 -0.55 19.42 7.12
C GLN A 588 -0.39 17.90 7.20
N LEU A 589 0.43 17.28 6.35
CA LEU A 589 0.53 15.83 6.24
C LEU A 589 1.83 15.28 6.80
N PHE A 590 2.96 15.94 6.49
CA PHE A 590 4.26 15.53 7.00
C PHE A 590 4.55 16.17 8.37
N LEU A 591 4.67 17.49 8.46
CA LEU A 591 5.08 18.17 9.70
C LEU A 591 4.08 17.98 10.84
N ALA A 592 2.78 17.94 10.58
CA ALA A 592 1.78 17.70 11.63
C ALA A 592 1.84 16.28 12.23
N ASN A 593 2.19 15.27 11.42
CA ASN A 593 2.15 13.86 11.82
C ASN A 593 3.51 13.31 12.26
N HIS A 594 4.62 13.81 11.69
CA HIS A 594 5.95 13.31 12.00
C HIS A 594 6.28 13.48 13.49
N ARG A 595 6.95 12.48 14.07
CA ARG A 595 7.48 12.47 15.43
C ARG A 595 8.94 12.07 15.39
N CYS A 596 9.82 12.93 15.90
CA CYS A 596 11.24 12.66 15.92
C CYS A 596 11.54 11.36 16.69
N ASN A 597 12.21 10.43 16.02
CA ASN A 597 12.68 9.19 16.61
C ASN A 597 14.19 9.23 16.91
N ASP A 598 14.73 8.15 17.47
CA ASP A 598 16.14 8.11 17.88
C ASP A 598 17.11 8.18 16.68
N ILE A 599 16.69 7.78 15.48
CA ILE A 599 17.48 7.94 14.25
C ILE A 599 17.52 9.41 13.85
N CYS A 600 16.41 10.15 13.96
CA CYS A 600 16.39 11.61 13.73
C CYS A 600 17.39 12.33 14.64
N LYS A 601 17.43 11.96 15.92
CA LYS A 601 18.39 12.48 16.91
C LYS A 601 19.83 12.09 16.55
N LYS A 602 20.06 10.83 16.15
CA LYS A 602 21.39 10.33 15.75
C LYS A 602 21.93 11.07 14.52
N LEU A 603 21.05 11.44 13.59
CA LEU A 603 21.34 12.26 12.41
C LEU A 603 21.51 13.76 12.74
N LYS A 604 21.23 14.19 13.98
CA LYS A 604 21.24 15.60 14.40
C LYS A 604 20.32 16.48 13.56
N LEU A 605 19.17 15.95 13.14
CA LEU A 605 18.17 16.72 12.42
C LEU A 605 17.54 17.77 13.35
N ARG A 606 17.13 18.90 12.78
CA ARG A 606 16.35 19.91 13.52
C ARG A 606 15.09 19.25 14.08
N HIS A 607 14.84 19.39 15.37
CA HIS A 607 13.71 18.71 16.01
C HIS A 607 12.35 19.16 15.41
N ILE A 608 11.47 18.19 15.18
CA ILE A 608 10.06 18.34 14.77
C ILE A 608 9.22 17.50 15.73
N ASN A 609 8.30 18.16 16.44
CA ASN A 609 7.31 17.62 17.40
C ASN A 609 7.81 16.61 18.45
#